data_AF-A0A7C8YN31-F1
#
_entry.id   AF-A0A7C8YN31-F1
#
_cell.length_a   1.000
_cell.length_b   1.000
_cell.length_c   1.000
_cell.angle_alpha   90.00
_cell.angle_beta   90.00
_cell.angle_gamma   90.00
#
_symmetry.space_group_name_H-M   'P 1'
#
loop_
_entity.id
_entity.type
_entity.pdbx_description
1 polymer ?
#
loop_
_entity_poly.entity_id
_entity_poly.type
_entity_poly.pdbx_seq_one_letter_code
_entity_poly.pdbx_strand_id
1 'polypeptide(L)'
;MKRVKNPPIRLKDFASIESMREEINEVVAFLQNPSAFQKLGARAPRGFLIVGDIGTGKTSLALAIAAEARVPVVEVKPQQLEAGLWVGQGASNVRELFQTARVLAPV
;
A
#
# COMPACT_ATOMS: atom_id res chain seq x y z
N MET A 1 -11.38 -9.86 -3.10
CA MET A 1 -11.76 -8.94 -2.00
C MET A 1 -11.03 -9.38 -0.72
N LYS A 2 -9.96 -8.69 -0.30
CA LYS A 2 -9.29 -9.00 0.98
C LYS A 2 -8.96 -7.70 1.71
N ARG A 3 -9.82 -7.32 2.66
CA ARG A 3 -9.36 -6.45 3.76
C ARG A 3 -8.34 -7.26 4.55
N VAL A 4 -7.16 -6.70 4.77
CA VAL A 4 -6.13 -7.34 5.60
C VAL A 4 -6.58 -7.24 7.05
N LYS A 5 -7.45 -8.18 7.48
CA LYS A 5 -7.94 -8.23 8.87
C LYS A 5 -6.89 -8.80 9.82
N ASN A 6 -5.98 -9.63 9.31
CA ASN A 6 -4.90 -10.23 10.09
C ASN A 6 -3.63 -10.23 9.23
N PRO A 7 -2.73 -9.24 9.41
CA PRO A 7 -1.46 -9.25 8.70
C PRO A 7 -0.61 -10.43 9.18
N PRO A 8 0.33 -10.93 8.35
CA PRO A 8 1.23 -12.02 8.76
C PRO A 8 2.05 -11.68 10.01
N ILE A 9 2.39 -10.40 10.18
CA ILE A 9 3.15 -9.83 11.30
C ILE A 9 2.50 -8.50 11.66
N ARG A 10 2.30 -8.20 12.95
CA ARG A 10 1.78 -6.87 13.35
C ARG A 10 2.92 -5.86 13.34
N LEU A 11 2.59 -4.59 13.12
CA LEU A 11 3.60 -3.53 12.99
C LEU A 11 4.53 -3.45 14.21
N LYS A 12 3.99 -3.65 15.42
CA LYS A 12 4.75 -3.68 16.68
C LYS A 12 5.78 -4.82 16.81
N ASP A 13 5.63 -5.89 16.01
CA ASP A 13 6.48 -7.07 16.10
C ASP A 13 7.71 -6.98 15.15
N PHE A 14 7.83 -5.87 14.41
CA PHE A 14 9.03 -5.59 13.60
C PHE A 14 10.13 -4.97 14.47
N ALA A 15 11.24 -5.69 14.64
CA ALA A 15 12.36 -5.22 15.46
C ALA A 15 13.14 -4.04 14.84
N SER A 16 13.12 -3.92 13.50
CA SER A 16 14.03 -3.02 12.77
C SER A 16 13.37 -1.74 12.23
N ILE A 17 12.15 -1.41 12.67
CA ILE A 17 11.42 -0.24 12.17
C ILE A 17 11.57 1.01 13.05
N GLU A 18 12.34 0.95 14.14
CA GLU A 18 12.38 2.05 15.12
C GLU A 18 12.86 3.36 14.47
N SER A 19 13.86 3.30 13.61
CA SER A 19 14.36 4.47 12.86
C SER A 19 13.37 5.01 11.81
N MET A 20 12.38 4.22 11.41
CA MET A 20 11.36 4.59 10.40
C MET A 20 9.97 4.75 11.02
N ARG A 21 9.86 4.69 12.35
CA ARG A 21 8.57 4.64 13.04
C ARG A 21 7.76 5.91 12.82
N GLU A 22 8.41 7.08 12.80
CA GLU A 22 7.74 8.36 12.52
C GLU A 22 7.17 8.39 11.10
N GLU A 23 7.97 8.05 10.09
CA GLU A 23 7.53 7.98 8.69
C GLU A 23 6.36 7.01 8.51
N ILE A 24 6.46 5.80 9.10
CA ILE A 24 5.39 4.80 9.04
C ILE A 24 4.11 5.32 9.71
N ASN A 25 4.22 5.95 10.88
CA ASN A 25 3.05 6.51 11.57
C ASN A 25 2.40 7.64 10.77
N GLU A 26 3.19 8.47 10.08
CA GLU A 26 2.68 9.48 9.16
C GLU A 26 1.90 8.83 8.01
N VAL A 27 2.44 7.76 7.42
CA VAL A 27 1.73 6.98 6.39
C VAL A 27 0.40 6.44 6.92
N VAL A 28 0.41 5.83 8.10
CA VAL A 28 -0.80 5.27 8.72
C VAL A 28 -1.84 6.38 8.97
N ALA A 29 -1.42 7.51 9.55
CA ALA A 29 -2.30 8.64 9.82
C ALA A 29 -2.90 9.23 8.54
N PHE A 30 -2.07 9.36 7.49
CA PHE A 30 -2.51 9.83 6.18
C PHE A 30 -3.55 8.89 5.56
N LEU A 31 -3.31 7.57 5.60
CA LEU A 31 -4.23 6.58 5.06
C LEU A 31 -5.56 6.51 5.84
N GLN A 32 -5.54 6.79 7.15
CA GLN A 32 -6.74 6.82 7.99
C GLN A 32 -7.58 8.10 7.79
N ASN A 33 -6.94 9.26 7.60
CA ASN A 33 -7.65 10.53 7.45
C ASN A 33 -7.01 11.46 6.40
N PRO A 34 -7.13 11.13 5.10
CA PRO A 34 -6.53 11.93 4.04
C PRO A 34 -7.11 13.36 3.97
N SER A 35 -8.35 13.56 4.43
CA SER A 35 -9.02 14.86 4.42
C SER A 35 -8.38 15.88 5.38
N ALA A 36 -7.85 15.42 6.51
CA ALA A 36 -7.17 16.30 7.48
C ALA A 36 -5.90 16.92 6.87
N PHE A 37 -5.13 16.13 6.12
CA PHE A 37 -3.92 16.60 5.44
C PHE A 37 -4.24 17.62 4.33
N GLN A 38 -5.32 17.39 3.57
CA GLN A 38 -5.77 18.35 2.56
C GLN A 38 -6.20 19.68 3.17
N LYS A 39 -6.89 19.67 4.32
CA LYS A 39 -7.32 20.89 5.02
C LYS A 39 -6.15 21.72 5.54
N LEU A 40 -5.04 21.08 5.90
CA LEU A 40 -3.82 21.74 6.33
C LEU A 40 -2.99 22.31 5.16
N GLY A 41 -3.45 22.15 3.91
CA GLY A 41 -2.69 22.55 2.73
C GLY A 41 -1.46 21.67 2.46
N ALA A 42 -1.32 20.56 3.19
CA ALA A 42 -0.22 19.63 3.01
C ALA A 42 -0.44 18.82 1.73
N ARG A 43 0.63 18.68 0.93
CA ARG A 43 0.58 17.84 -0.27
C ARG A 43 0.65 16.38 0.16
N ALA A 44 -0.43 15.65 -0.08
CA ALA A 44 -0.48 14.21 0.14
C ALA A 44 0.70 13.50 -0.57
N PRO A 45 1.44 12.61 0.13
CA PRO A 45 2.43 11.76 -0.53
C PRO A 45 1.71 10.88 -1.57
N ARG A 46 2.27 10.84 -2.78
CA ARG A 46 1.67 10.11 -3.92
C ARG A 46 1.91 8.60 -3.87
N GLY A 47 2.86 8.16 -3.05
CA GLY A 47 3.27 6.77 -2.89
C GLY A 47 4.55 6.66 -2.08
N PHE A 48 4.87 5.44 -1.66
CA PHE A 48 6.06 5.11 -0.88
C PHE A 48 6.84 4.00 -1.59
N LEU A 49 8.16 4.02 -1.46
CA LEU A 49 9.04 2.99 -1.98
C LEU A 49 9.80 2.37 -0.80
N ILE A 50 9.60 1.08 -0.58
CA ILE A 50 10.30 0.33 0.48
C ILE A 50 11.46 -0.43 -0.18
N VAL A 51 12.69 -0.07 0.18
CA VAL A 51 13.93 -0.67 -0.36
C VAL A 51 14.70 -1.36 0.76
N GLY A 52 15.33 -2.48 0.43
CA GLY A 52 16.18 -3.23 1.36
C GLY A 52 16.46 -4.63 0.82
N ASP A 53 17.39 -5.32 1.46
CA ASP A 53 17.81 -6.67 1.06
C ASP A 53 16.67 -7.69 1.10
N ILE A 54 16.83 -8.81 0.39
CA ILE A 54 15.85 -9.88 0.42
C ILE A 54 15.68 -10.41 1.86
N GLY A 55 14.44 -10.69 2.27
CA GLY A 55 14.15 -11.21 3.61
C GLY A 55 13.96 -10.15 4.72
N THR A 56 14.17 -8.85 4.46
CA THR A 56 13.96 -7.77 5.46
C THR A 56 12.50 -7.43 5.76
N GLY A 57 11.54 -8.24 5.30
CA GLY A 57 10.13 -8.09 5.66
C GLY A 57 9.36 -7.00 4.91
N LYS A 58 9.88 -6.45 3.80
CA LYS A 58 9.22 -5.37 3.01
C LYS A 58 7.74 -5.63 2.69
N THR A 59 7.42 -6.83 2.17
CA THR A 59 6.05 -7.21 1.82
C THR A 59 5.17 -7.30 3.08
N SER A 60 5.68 -7.93 4.14
CA SER A 60 4.98 -8.03 5.42
C SER A 60 4.75 -6.67 6.06
N LEU A 61 5.71 -5.74 5.93
CA LEU A 61 5.62 -4.37 6.43
C LEU A 61 4.50 -3.60 5.73
N ALA A 62 4.43 -3.66 4.39
CA ALA A 62 3.34 -3.02 3.64
C ALA A 62 1.95 -3.55 4.06
N LEU A 63 1.82 -4.86 4.29
CA LEU A 63 0.58 -5.47 4.78
C LEU A 63 0.26 -5.05 6.23
N ALA A 64 1.27 -4.94 7.09
CA ALA A 64 1.10 -4.49 8.47
C ALA A 64 0.64 -3.03 8.53
N ILE A 65 1.24 -2.13 7.74
CA ILE A 65 0.84 -0.72 7.62
C ILE A 65 -0.62 -0.61 7.17
N ALA A 66 -1.00 -1.35 6.13
CA ALA A 66 -2.37 -1.31 5.63
C ALA A 66 -3.39 -1.86 6.64
N ALA A 67 -3.02 -2.90 7.40
CA ALA A 67 -3.85 -3.44 8.47
C ALA A 67 -4.03 -2.43 9.62
N GLU A 68 -2.96 -1.74 10.02
CA GLU A 68 -2.98 -0.69 11.05
C GLU A 68 -3.83 0.51 10.61
N ALA A 69 -3.70 0.91 9.34
CA ALA A 69 -4.53 1.95 8.74
C ALA A 69 -5.98 1.50 8.45
N ARG A 70 -6.29 0.20 8.57
CA ARG A 70 -7.60 -0.41 8.28
C ARG A 70 -8.09 -0.16 6.85
N VAL A 71 -7.16 -0.03 5.91
CA VAL A 71 -7.45 0.20 4.48
C VAL A 71 -7.40 -1.11 3.69
N PRO A 72 -8.17 -1.23 2.59
CA PRO A 72 -8.04 -2.38 1.69
C PRO A 72 -6.70 -2.34 0.94
N VAL A 73 -6.18 -3.53 0.61
CA VAL A 73 -4.96 -3.69 -0.17
C VAL A 73 -5.28 -4.34 -1.50
N VAL A 74 -4.70 -3.80 -2.57
CA VAL A 74 -4.67 -4.44 -3.88
C VAL A 74 -3.23 -4.85 -4.15
N GLU A 75 -2.96 -6.15 -4.04
CA GLU A 75 -1.65 -6.72 -4.34
C GLU A 75 -1.55 -7.01 -5.85
N VAL A 76 -0.39 -6.71 -6.42
CA VAL A 76 -0.11 -6.91 -7.84
C VAL A 76 1.18 -7.68 -7.98
N LYS A 77 1.12 -8.80 -8.67
CA LYS A 77 2.27 -9.58 -9.07
C LYS A 77 2.77 -9.12 -10.45
N PRO A 78 4.08 -9.16 -10.72
CA PRO A 78 4.64 -8.74 -12.02
C PRO A 78 3.93 -9.39 -13.22
N GLN A 79 3.59 -10.68 -13.12
CA GLN A 79 2.93 -11.43 -14.17
C GLN A 79 1.54 -10.88 -14.55
N GLN A 80 0.87 -10.17 -13.64
CA GLN A 80 -0.42 -9.53 -13.92
C GLN A 80 -0.26 -8.26 -14.77
N LEU A 81 0.95 -7.70 -14.82
CA LEU A 81 1.28 -6.49 -15.58
C LEU A 81 1.96 -6.80 -16.92
N GLU A 82 2.38 -8.05 -17.14
CA GLU A 82 3.01 -8.48 -18.37
C GLU A 82 2.06 -8.30 -19.57
N ALA A 83 2.62 -7.82 -20.68
CA ALA A 83 1.92 -7.86 -21.96
C ALA A 83 1.80 -9.33 -22.37
N GLY A 84 0.59 -9.88 -22.26
CA GLY A 84 0.30 -11.22 -22.78
C GLY A 84 0.47 -11.27 -24.31
N LEU A 85 -0.14 -12.29 -24.93
CA LEU A 85 -0.04 -12.51 -26.39
C LEU A 85 -0.61 -11.36 -27.24
N TRP A 86 -1.36 -10.43 -26.64
CA TRP A 86 -2.09 -9.37 -27.34
C TRP A 86 -1.49 -7.99 -27.05
N VAL A 87 -1.27 -7.22 -28.12
CA VAL A 87 -0.80 -5.84 -28.03
C VAL A 87 -1.80 -5.01 -27.21
N GLY A 88 -1.29 -4.26 -26.23
CA GLY A 88 -2.11 -3.40 -25.37
C GLY A 88 -2.74 -4.09 -24.15
N GLN A 89 -2.59 -5.41 -24.00
CA GLN A 89 -3.13 -6.13 -22.84
C GLN A 89 -2.55 -5.63 -21.52
N GLY A 90 -1.23 -5.41 -21.43
CA GLY A 90 -0.60 -4.89 -20.21
C GLY A 90 -1.15 -3.51 -19.79
N ALA A 91 -1.37 -2.61 -20.76
CA ALA A 91 -1.97 -1.31 -20.48
C ALA A 91 -3.43 -1.42 -20.01
N SER A 92 -4.19 -2.39 -20.53
CA SER A 92 -5.54 -2.67 -20.05
C SER A 92 -5.54 -3.17 -18.60
N ASN A 93 -4.64 -4.10 -18.27
CA ASN A 93 -4.51 -4.64 -16.92
C ASN A 93 -4.19 -3.54 -15.90
N VAL A 94 -3.30 -2.61 -16.24
CA VAL A 94 -2.99 -1.45 -15.38
C VAL A 94 -4.24 -0.59 -15.17
N ARG A 95 -5.03 -0.31 -16.21
CA ARG A 95 -6.26 0.49 -16.05
C ARG A 95 -7.27 -0.19 -15.14
N GLU A 96 -7.51 -1.48 -15.34
CA GLU A 96 -8.46 -2.27 -14.55
C GLU A 96 -8.03 -2.37 -13.08
N LEU A 97 -6.73 -2.50 -12.83
CA LEU A 97 -6.14 -2.46 -11.50
C LEU A 97 -6.48 -1.15 -10.77
N PHE A 98 -6.24 -0.01 -11.41
CA PHE A 98 -6.56 1.30 -10.81
C PHE A 98 -8.06 1.53 -10.66
N GLN A 99 -8.89 1.05 -11.58
CA GLN A 99 -10.35 1.09 -11.44
C GLN A 99 -10.79 0.31 -10.20
N THR A 100 -10.27 -0.91 -10.02
CA THR A 100 -10.54 -1.73 -8.84
C THR A 100 -10.12 -1.02 -7.55
N ALA A 101 -8.93 -0.41 -7.53
CA ALA A 101 -8.45 0.34 -6.37
C ALA A 101 -9.34 1.54 -6.03
N ARG A 102 -9.86 2.27 -7.03
CA ARG A 102 -10.78 3.41 -6.83
C ARG A 102 -12.12 2.97 -6.24
N VAL A 103 -12.66 1.84 -6.69
CA VAL A 103 -13.91 1.28 -6.13
C VAL A 103 -13.72 0.85 -4.68
N LEU A 104 -12.51 0.41 -4.31
CA LEU A 104 -12.18 -0.02 -2.95
C LEU A 104 -11.76 1.12 -2.02
N ALA A 105 -11.47 2.31 -2.54
CA ALA A 105 -10.96 3.42 -1.75
C ALA A 105 -11.94 3.77 -0.61
N PRO A 106 -11.46 3.94 0.63
CA PRO A 106 -12.29 4.42 1.73
C PRO A 106 -12.79 5.84 1.42
N VAL A 107 -14.06 6.07 1.74
CA VAL A 107 -14.77 7.36 1.53
C VAL A 107 -14.41 8.34 2.64
#